data_AF-A0A521Q8V4-F1
#
_entry.id   AF-A0A521Q8V4-F1
#
_cell.length_a   1.000
_cell.length_b   1.000
_cell.length_c   1.000
_cell.angle_alpha   90.00
_cell.angle_beta   90.00
_cell.angle_gamma   90.00
#
_symmetry.space_group_name_H-M   'P 1'
#
loop_
_entity.id
_entity.type
_entity.pdbx_description
1 polymer ?
#
loop_
_entity_poly.entity_id
_entity_poly.type
_entity_poly.pdbx_seq_one_letter_code
_entity_poly.pdbx_strand_id
1 'polypeptide(L)'
;MKLKLLLMSRMRFASAAFAKLIARKWRRNFYLYLAALFTLFALLDTAFLHITSEIRTVTFDAMVRYRLAPPQPDPDIVIVDINEASLSAMSKEYGRWPWPRQVLGEFVEQVEKQHPKAVVFDILFSDADVFNPKSDAYFDASIAKTGNTFFPMLLLDATSDKLRQVKIAQIPGAMPAPDETPQADASISMILPYFKSAIDGGRLGMQNVILDADGIVRSYPVYSEGYGWRLPSLPARLGREFGWPEPSTERMLLNWRGMPYSYKYASFADAYLDMGSKEKQRPQDEFKDKIIIIGSTAPNLYDVRSTPMAEMHPGVEVLATAIDNYKHGDSLRFPEGRLWYLLITLAIIWITAWAFRREGGRGSIDSLFGLSQVLLIAFSFASINFTDTYINLAGPVMLGIAYYTLARLYATATEKALERNTLSAALARAGELQATLLLIRFDTTRNVIPAGVLEKIRLGLKRIGAENKSVEVMGGAQKGLWGLFEHTIAISWIADAGDAAGQQAIRDDVEQVLDGLQPLLRRFLLHAEGAESHVLRYGKIHGGEQAGEEWRLLFAAALLAWQKPV
;
A
#
# COMPACT_ATOMS: atom_id res chain seq x y z
N MET A 1 -10.54 36.72 25.27
CA MET A 1 -10.96 35.34 25.61
C MET A 1 -12.45 35.06 25.33
N LYS A 2 -13.40 35.94 25.72
CA LYS A 2 -14.86 35.73 25.51
C LYS A 2 -15.31 35.70 24.03
N LEU A 3 -14.67 36.45 23.13
CA LEU A 3 -15.04 36.51 21.70
C LEU A 3 -14.73 35.21 20.93
N LYS A 4 -13.61 34.55 21.26
CA LYS A 4 -13.20 33.25 20.68
C LYS A 4 -14.16 32.13 21.07
N LEU A 5 -14.62 32.12 22.34
CA LEU A 5 -15.65 31.17 22.80
C LEU A 5 -17.00 31.40 22.12
N LEU A 6 -17.40 32.66 21.92
CA LEU A 6 -18.64 33.02 21.23
C LEU A 6 -18.61 32.60 19.74
N LEU A 7 -17.50 32.85 19.04
CA LEU A 7 -17.31 32.40 17.65
C LEU A 7 -17.31 30.88 17.53
N MET A 8 -16.61 30.17 18.42
CA MET A 8 -16.62 28.69 18.43
C MET A 8 -18.00 28.12 18.73
N SER A 9 -18.79 28.78 19.60
CA SER A 9 -20.17 28.36 19.89
C SER A 9 -21.11 28.56 18.70
N ARG A 10 -20.98 29.70 18.00
CA ARG A 10 -21.79 30.01 16.80
C ARG A 10 -21.42 29.15 15.60
N MET A 11 -20.15 28.82 15.41
CA MET A 11 -19.71 27.84 14.40
C MET A 11 -20.22 26.41 14.71
N ARG A 12 -20.22 26.00 15.98
CA ARG A 12 -20.81 24.72 16.40
C ARG A 12 -22.34 24.69 16.18
N PHE A 13 -23.02 25.81 16.40
CA PHE A 13 -24.46 25.93 16.13
C PHE A 13 -24.79 25.94 14.64
N ALA A 14 -24.02 26.68 13.83
CA ALA A 14 -24.19 26.74 12.38
C ALA A 14 -23.89 25.40 11.71
N SER A 15 -22.83 24.70 12.13
CA SER A 15 -22.52 23.34 11.66
C SER A 15 -23.59 22.31 12.08
N ALA A 16 -24.14 22.42 13.29
CA ALA A 16 -25.24 21.57 13.74
C ALA A 16 -26.56 21.85 13.00
N ALA A 17 -26.86 23.11 12.70
CA ALA A 17 -28.04 23.52 11.93
C ALA A 17 -27.93 23.10 10.45
N PHE A 18 -26.77 23.27 9.85
CA PHE A 18 -26.47 22.84 8.48
C PHE A 18 -26.50 21.30 8.35
N ALA A 19 -25.90 20.59 9.32
CA ALA A 19 -26.00 19.13 9.41
C ALA A 19 -27.44 18.66 9.57
N LYS A 20 -28.27 19.34 10.37
CA LYS A 20 -29.71 19.05 10.48
C LYS A 20 -30.48 19.28 9.19
N LEU A 21 -30.15 20.32 8.42
CA LEU A 21 -30.82 20.66 7.16
C LEU A 21 -30.48 19.65 6.05
N ILE A 22 -29.21 19.25 5.96
CA ILE A 22 -28.74 18.19 5.05
C ILE A 22 -29.31 16.82 5.46
N ALA A 23 -29.28 16.48 6.76
CA ALA A 23 -29.85 15.23 7.27
C ALA A 23 -31.35 15.10 7.00
N ARG A 24 -32.09 16.22 7.02
CA ARG A 24 -33.54 16.25 6.70
C ARG A 24 -33.82 16.03 5.21
N LYS A 25 -33.03 16.61 4.32
CA LYS A 25 -33.30 16.62 2.87
C LYS A 25 -32.65 15.44 2.12
N TRP A 26 -31.54 14.87 2.63
CA TRP A 26 -30.71 13.88 1.91
C TRP A 26 -30.64 12.50 2.59
N ARG A 27 -31.47 12.27 3.60
CA ARG A 27 -31.41 11.19 4.62
C ARG A 27 -30.95 9.80 4.13
N ARG A 28 -31.50 9.30 3.02
CA ARG A 28 -31.18 7.94 2.49
C ARG A 28 -30.39 7.95 1.18
N ASN A 29 -30.41 9.07 0.46
CA ASN A 29 -29.74 9.20 -0.85
C ASN A 29 -28.31 9.74 -0.72
N PHE A 30 -27.93 10.29 0.43
CA PHE A 30 -26.56 10.76 0.70
C PHE A 30 -25.50 9.74 0.30
N TYR A 31 -25.67 8.47 0.69
CA TYR A 31 -24.72 7.40 0.37
C TYR A 31 -24.55 7.18 -1.14
N LEU A 32 -25.61 7.36 -1.93
CA LEU A 32 -25.56 7.26 -3.39
C LEU A 32 -24.89 8.46 -4.02
N TYR A 33 -25.15 9.67 -3.52
CA TYR A 33 -24.48 10.87 -4.02
C TYR A 33 -22.99 10.85 -3.70
N LEU A 34 -22.62 10.38 -2.52
CA LEU A 34 -21.22 10.14 -2.15
C LEU A 34 -20.60 9.08 -3.07
N ALA A 35 -21.33 8.00 -3.40
CA ALA A 35 -20.85 6.96 -4.30
C ALA A 35 -20.67 7.49 -5.73
N ALA A 36 -21.58 8.33 -6.21
CA ALA A 36 -21.46 9.00 -7.50
C ALA A 36 -20.25 9.96 -7.54
N LEU A 37 -19.98 10.68 -6.45
CA LEU A 37 -18.79 11.53 -6.34
C LEU A 37 -17.50 10.71 -6.38
N PHE A 38 -17.43 9.60 -5.63
CA PHE A 38 -16.27 8.71 -5.66
C PHE A 38 -16.13 7.97 -7.01
N THR A 39 -17.24 7.68 -7.70
CA THR A 39 -17.24 7.13 -9.05
C THR A 39 -16.62 8.13 -10.03
N LEU A 40 -17.05 9.40 -9.97
CA LEU A 40 -16.45 10.46 -10.79
C LEU A 40 -14.96 10.62 -10.49
N PHE A 41 -14.57 10.60 -9.21
CA PHE A 41 -13.16 10.64 -8.82
C PHE A 41 -12.37 9.46 -9.39
N ALA A 42 -12.86 8.23 -9.25
CA ALA A 42 -12.19 7.03 -9.76
C ALA A 42 -12.04 7.05 -11.28
N LEU A 43 -13.04 7.57 -12.01
CA LEU A 43 -12.98 7.76 -13.46
C LEU A 43 -11.92 8.81 -13.84
N LEU A 44 -11.94 9.96 -13.17
CA LEU A 44 -10.96 11.03 -13.40
C LEU A 44 -9.54 10.59 -13.04
N ASP A 45 -9.38 9.80 -11.98
CA ASP A 45 -8.09 9.26 -11.56
C ASP A 45 -7.53 8.26 -12.58
N THR A 46 -8.38 7.35 -13.05
CA THR A 46 -8.02 6.35 -14.08
C THR A 46 -7.67 7.01 -15.43
N ALA A 47 -8.30 8.14 -15.75
CA ALA A 47 -8.13 8.83 -17.01
C ALA A 47 -7.04 9.92 -17.00
N PHE A 48 -6.87 10.67 -15.90
CA PHE A 48 -6.09 11.91 -15.87
C PHE A 48 -5.19 12.07 -14.64
N LEU A 49 -5.70 11.82 -13.42
CA LEU A 49 -4.99 12.25 -12.20
C LEU A 49 -3.87 11.31 -11.79
N HIS A 50 -3.98 10.01 -12.07
CA HIS A 50 -2.95 9.01 -11.76
C HIS A 50 -2.51 8.95 -10.28
N ILE A 51 -3.32 9.43 -9.33
CA ILE A 51 -3.01 9.44 -7.88
C ILE A 51 -2.93 8.01 -7.34
N THR A 52 -3.86 7.14 -7.73
CA THR A 52 -3.81 5.73 -7.29
C THR A 52 -2.59 4.99 -7.83
N SER A 53 -1.98 5.49 -8.92
CA SER A 53 -0.78 4.92 -9.52
C SER A 53 0.48 5.18 -8.69
N GLU A 54 0.59 6.31 -7.99
CA GLU A 54 1.73 6.57 -7.11
C GLU A 54 1.71 5.67 -5.88
N ILE A 55 0.52 5.50 -5.29
CA ILE A 55 0.30 4.57 -4.17
C ILE A 55 0.58 3.13 -4.60
N ARG A 56 0.29 2.77 -5.86
CA ARG A 56 0.64 1.47 -6.43
C ARG A 56 2.16 1.22 -6.37
N THR A 57 2.97 2.24 -6.63
CA THR A 57 4.44 2.13 -6.63
C THR A 57 5.00 1.95 -5.22
N VAL A 58 4.56 2.77 -4.25
CA VAL A 58 5.00 2.65 -2.85
C VAL A 58 4.59 1.30 -2.25
N THR A 59 3.36 0.86 -2.53
CA THR A 59 2.90 -0.45 -2.07
C THR A 59 3.59 -1.59 -2.79
N PHE A 60 3.91 -1.46 -4.08
CA PHE A 60 4.72 -2.45 -4.80
C PHE A 60 6.06 -2.67 -4.10
N ASP A 61 6.78 -1.59 -3.75
CA ASP A 61 8.10 -1.71 -3.12
C ASP A 61 8.01 -2.42 -1.77
N ALA A 62 7.02 -2.05 -0.94
CA ALA A 62 6.78 -2.72 0.33
C ALA A 62 6.44 -4.22 0.13
N MET A 63 5.58 -4.54 -0.84
CA MET A 63 5.16 -5.92 -1.09
C MET A 63 6.29 -6.80 -1.63
N VAL A 64 7.17 -6.26 -2.47
CA VAL A 64 8.36 -6.95 -2.97
C VAL A 64 9.38 -7.16 -1.84
N ARG A 65 9.64 -6.12 -1.04
CA ARG A 65 10.62 -6.16 0.04
C ARG A 65 10.25 -7.14 1.15
N TYR A 66 8.97 -7.24 1.48
CA TYR A 66 8.47 -8.05 2.59
C TYR A 66 7.79 -9.35 2.17
N ARG A 67 8.17 -9.93 1.01
CA ARG A 67 7.68 -11.25 0.60
C ARG A 67 7.97 -12.31 1.65
N LEU A 68 7.01 -13.21 1.86
CA LEU A 68 7.17 -14.41 2.69
C LEU A 68 8.02 -15.47 1.98
N ALA A 69 7.89 -15.57 0.65
CA ALA A 69 8.60 -16.52 -0.18
C ALA A 69 9.26 -15.77 -1.36
N PRO A 70 10.35 -15.03 -1.12
CA PRO A 70 11.08 -14.39 -2.20
C PRO A 70 11.70 -15.46 -3.12
N PRO A 71 11.68 -15.26 -4.45
CA PRO A 71 12.35 -16.16 -5.38
C PRO A 71 13.85 -16.17 -5.07
N GLN A 72 14.44 -17.37 -5.08
CA GLN A 72 15.86 -17.54 -4.80
C GLN A 72 16.69 -17.15 -6.02
N PRO A 73 17.89 -16.58 -5.82
CA PRO A 73 18.83 -16.31 -6.90
C PRO A 73 19.28 -17.61 -7.55
N ASP A 74 19.44 -17.60 -8.86
CA ASP A 74 19.94 -18.75 -9.61
C ASP A 74 21.36 -19.14 -9.17
N PRO A 75 21.59 -20.38 -8.69
CA PRO A 75 22.93 -20.85 -8.30
C PRO A 75 23.90 -21.02 -9.49
N ASP A 76 23.43 -20.91 -10.73
CA ASP A 76 24.26 -20.90 -11.93
C ASP A 76 24.76 -19.50 -12.32
N ILE A 77 24.24 -18.44 -11.69
CA ILE A 77 24.71 -17.07 -11.89
C ILE A 77 25.70 -16.75 -10.77
N VAL A 78 26.95 -16.49 -11.17
CA VAL A 78 28.05 -16.18 -10.24
C VAL A 78 28.60 -14.80 -10.56
N ILE A 79 28.62 -13.93 -9.57
CA ILE A 79 29.21 -12.61 -9.70
C ILE A 79 30.68 -12.71 -9.31
N VAL A 80 31.57 -12.46 -10.27
CA VAL A 80 33.00 -12.25 -10.00
C VAL A 80 33.17 -10.77 -9.68
N ASP A 81 33.38 -10.50 -8.39
CA ASP A 81 33.23 -9.18 -7.80
C ASP A 81 34.57 -8.46 -7.61
N ILE A 82 34.64 -7.28 -8.22
CA ILE A 82 35.67 -6.28 -8.02
C ILE A 82 35.24 -5.39 -6.84
N ASN A 83 35.43 -5.91 -5.63
CA ASN A 83 35.19 -5.17 -4.38
C ASN A 83 36.44 -4.42 -3.89
N GLU A 84 36.30 -3.66 -2.79
CA GLU A 84 37.40 -2.93 -2.16
C GLU A 84 38.59 -3.84 -1.77
N ALA A 85 38.33 -5.09 -1.36
CA ALA A 85 39.39 -6.05 -1.06
C ALA A 85 40.15 -6.44 -2.33
N SER A 86 39.45 -6.65 -3.44
CA SER A 86 40.06 -6.90 -4.75
C SER A 86 40.88 -5.70 -5.23
N LEU A 87 40.32 -4.48 -5.13
CA LEU A 87 41.04 -3.25 -5.46
C LEU A 87 42.31 -3.09 -4.62
N SER A 88 42.23 -3.36 -3.32
CA SER A 88 43.38 -3.28 -2.40
C SER A 88 44.44 -4.34 -2.72
N ALA A 89 44.04 -5.61 -2.89
CA ALA A 89 44.94 -6.72 -3.16
C ALA A 89 45.71 -6.52 -4.47
N MET A 90 45.00 -6.13 -5.54
CA MET A 90 45.57 -5.96 -6.87
C MET A 90 46.42 -4.69 -7.01
N SER A 91 46.18 -3.66 -6.16
CA SER A 91 46.85 -2.37 -6.28
C SER A 91 48.37 -2.41 -6.20
N LYS A 92 48.93 -3.41 -5.49
CA LYS A 92 50.38 -3.55 -5.31
C LYS A 92 51.10 -3.94 -6.61
N GLU A 93 50.44 -4.73 -7.44
CA GLU A 93 51.03 -5.30 -8.66
C GLU A 93 50.55 -4.57 -9.92
N TYR A 94 49.26 -4.22 -9.97
CA TYR A 94 48.62 -3.67 -11.18
C TYR A 94 48.21 -2.20 -11.04
N GLY A 95 48.46 -1.58 -9.89
CA GLY A 95 48.14 -0.18 -9.63
C GLY A 95 46.63 0.08 -9.40
N ARG A 96 46.25 1.36 -9.45
CA ARG A 96 44.86 1.78 -9.19
C ARG A 96 43.95 1.39 -10.36
N TRP A 97 42.70 1.05 -10.05
CA TRP A 97 41.64 0.88 -11.05
C TRP A 97 41.51 2.11 -11.98
N PRO A 98 41.25 1.91 -13.28
CA PRO A 98 41.13 0.63 -13.99
C PRO A 98 42.48 -0.06 -14.20
N TRP A 99 42.54 -1.37 -13.98
CA TRP A 99 43.75 -2.16 -14.21
C TRP A 99 44.09 -2.27 -15.71
N PRO A 100 45.35 -2.60 -16.07
CA PRO A 100 45.71 -2.98 -17.44
C PRO A 100 44.83 -4.15 -17.92
N ARG A 101 44.33 -4.08 -19.17
CA ARG A 101 43.32 -5.04 -19.69
C ARG A 101 43.84 -6.47 -19.80
N GLN A 102 45.15 -6.66 -19.78
CA GLN A 102 45.81 -7.95 -19.63
C GLN A 102 45.29 -8.72 -18.41
N VAL A 103 45.05 -8.07 -17.28
CA VAL A 103 44.53 -8.73 -16.07
C VAL A 103 43.18 -9.41 -16.35
N LEU A 104 42.29 -8.71 -17.06
CA LEU A 104 40.98 -9.25 -17.46
C LEU A 104 41.12 -10.32 -18.55
N GLY A 105 42.09 -10.18 -19.45
CA GLY A 105 42.35 -11.16 -20.52
C GLY A 105 42.87 -12.48 -19.99
N GLU A 106 43.84 -12.42 -19.07
CA GLU A 106 44.36 -13.59 -18.37
C GLU A 106 43.26 -14.25 -17.55
N PHE A 107 42.43 -13.47 -16.84
CA PHE A 107 41.30 -14.01 -16.10
C PHE A 107 40.34 -14.77 -17.02
N VAL A 108 39.94 -14.17 -18.15
CA VAL A 108 39.09 -14.83 -19.16
C VAL A 108 39.72 -16.12 -19.66
N GLU A 109 41.00 -16.11 -20.05
CA GLU A 109 41.69 -17.33 -20.54
C GLU A 109 41.75 -18.45 -19.50
N GLN A 110 41.86 -18.13 -18.22
CA GLN A 110 41.87 -19.14 -17.14
C GLN A 110 40.46 -19.65 -16.84
N VAL A 111 39.48 -18.76 -16.80
CA VAL A 111 38.07 -19.11 -16.58
C VAL A 111 37.53 -19.98 -17.70
N GLU A 112 37.87 -19.70 -18.96
CA GLU A 112 37.45 -20.48 -20.13
C GLU A 112 37.90 -21.96 -20.07
N LYS A 113 38.99 -22.28 -19.35
CA LYS A 113 39.41 -23.68 -19.12
C LYS A 113 38.41 -24.48 -18.29
N GLN A 114 37.56 -23.80 -17.52
CA GLN A 114 36.48 -24.43 -16.75
C GLN A 114 35.21 -24.61 -17.58
N HIS A 115 35.17 -24.11 -18.82
CA HIS A 115 34.01 -24.14 -19.71
C HIS A 115 32.76 -23.49 -19.10
N PRO A 116 32.79 -22.17 -18.84
CA PRO A 116 31.60 -21.47 -18.38
C PRO A 116 30.56 -21.37 -19.49
N LYS A 117 29.30 -21.28 -19.10
CA LYS A 117 28.20 -21.09 -20.05
C LYS A 117 28.25 -19.72 -20.71
N ALA A 118 28.58 -18.68 -19.93
CA ALA A 118 28.75 -17.32 -20.42
C ALA A 118 29.71 -16.53 -19.52
N VAL A 119 30.47 -15.61 -20.12
CA VAL A 119 31.25 -14.59 -19.39
C VAL A 119 30.69 -13.24 -19.77
N VAL A 120 30.07 -12.54 -18.82
CA VAL A 120 29.39 -11.27 -19.03
C VAL A 120 30.17 -10.17 -18.34
N PHE A 121 30.59 -9.16 -19.09
CA PHE A 121 31.20 -7.97 -18.51
C PHE A 121 30.14 -6.94 -18.13
N ASP A 122 30.16 -6.50 -16.87
CA ASP A 122 29.50 -5.30 -16.39
C ASP A 122 30.53 -4.16 -16.26
N ILE A 123 31.28 -3.97 -17.34
CA ILE A 123 32.37 -3.00 -17.45
C ILE A 123 32.35 -2.42 -18.86
N LEU A 124 32.22 -1.09 -18.95
CA LEU A 124 32.21 -0.39 -20.24
C LEU A 124 33.65 -0.12 -20.72
N PHE A 125 34.07 -0.81 -21.77
CA PHE A 125 35.39 -0.64 -22.39
C PHE A 125 35.39 0.48 -23.45
N SER A 126 35.08 1.71 -23.06
CA SER A 126 34.82 2.81 -24.02
C SER A 126 36.04 3.32 -24.78
N ASP A 127 37.20 3.37 -24.12
CA ASP A 127 38.39 4.05 -24.61
C ASP A 127 39.63 3.16 -24.48
N ALA A 128 40.60 3.38 -25.37
CA ALA A 128 41.89 2.70 -25.38
C ALA A 128 42.72 3.02 -24.14
N ASP A 129 43.45 2.04 -23.62
CA ASP A 129 44.50 2.26 -22.64
C ASP A 129 45.77 2.78 -23.34
N VAL A 130 45.89 4.10 -23.41
CA VAL A 130 47.00 4.79 -24.07
C VAL A 130 48.35 4.48 -23.41
N PHE A 131 48.36 4.12 -22.12
CA PHE A 131 49.60 3.80 -21.40
C PHE A 131 50.00 2.33 -21.57
N ASN A 132 49.05 1.44 -21.83
CA ASN A 132 49.30 0.00 -21.98
C ASN A 132 48.70 -0.59 -23.28
N PRO A 133 49.08 -0.13 -24.47
CA PRO A 133 48.49 -0.59 -25.73
C PRO A 133 48.71 -2.09 -26.01
N LYS A 134 49.79 -2.68 -25.49
CA LYS A 134 50.01 -4.13 -25.57
C LYS A 134 49.03 -4.93 -24.70
N SER A 135 48.57 -4.33 -23.61
CA SER A 135 47.59 -4.92 -22.69
C SER A 135 46.22 -4.98 -23.35
N ASP A 136 45.83 -3.93 -24.06
CA ASP A 136 44.63 -3.90 -24.90
C ASP A 136 44.71 -4.93 -26.05
N ALA A 137 45.84 -5.00 -26.76
CA ALA A 137 46.04 -5.99 -27.81
C ALA A 137 45.97 -7.43 -27.28
N TYR A 138 46.51 -7.69 -26.09
CA TYR A 138 46.41 -8.99 -25.43
C TYR A 138 44.96 -9.34 -25.08
N PHE A 139 44.22 -8.38 -24.51
CA PHE A 139 42.82 -8.59 -24.17
C PHE A 139 41.97 -8.88 -25.39
N ASP A 140 42.10 -8.09 -26.46
CA ASP A 140 41.39 -8.30 -27.73
C ASP A 140 41.68 -9.70 -28.31
N ALA A 141 42.95 -10.13 -28.29
CA ALA A 141 43.35 -11.45 -28.74
C ALA A 141 42.83 -12.59 -27.85
N SER A 142 42.67 -12.35 -26.54
CA SER A 142 42.13 -13.31 -25.59
C SER A 142 40.64 -13.54 -25.83
N ILE A 143 39.87 -12.45 -25.94
CA ILE A 143 38.41 -12.51 -26.14
C ILE A 143 38.05 -13.02 -27.55
N ALA A 144 38.91 -12.79 -28.55
CA ALA A 144 38.75 -13.34 -29.91
C ALA A 144 38.69 -14.87 -29.96
N LYS A 145 39.27 -15.55 -28.95
CA LYS A 145 39.27 -17.01 -28.84
C LYS A 145 38.00 -17.55 -28.17
N THR A 146 37.15 -16.68 -27.62
CA THR A 146 35.97 -17.07 -26.85
C THR A 146 34.71 -17.05 -27.70
N GLY A 147 33.80 -18.00 -27.43
CA GLY A 147 32.50 -18.10 -28.12
C GLY A 147 31.30 -17.64 -27.29
N ASN A 148 31.55 -17.22 -26.05
CA ASN A 148 30.59 -17.10 -24.95
C ASN A 148 30.81 -15.83 -24.10
N THR A 149 31.65 -14.88 -24.57
CA THR A 149 31.91 -13.62 -23.85
C THR A 149 31.00 -12.50 -24.38
N PHE A 150 30.34 -11.79 -23.46
CA PHE A 150 29.36 -10.75 -23.73
C PHE A 150 29.82 -9.41 -23.19
N PHE A 151 29.58 -8.35 -23.96
CA PHE A 151 30.05 -7.00 -23.65
C PHE A 151 28.91 -5.98 -23.63
N PRO A 152 29.00 -4.99 -22.75
CA PRO A 152 28.00 -3.94 -22.69
C PRO A 152 28.24 -2.89 -23.78
N MET A 153 27.15 -2.31 -24.24
CA MET A 153 27.13 -1.02 -24.92
C MET A 153 26.26 -0.05 -24.12
N LEU A 154 26.51 1.25 -24.26
CA LEU A 154 25.76 2.28 -23.53
C LEU A 154 25.11 3.25 -24.50
N LEU A 155 23.78 3.25 -24.53
CA LEU A 155 23.01 4.28 -25.21
C LEU A 155 23.12 5.60 -24.44
N LEU A 156 23.46 6.68 -25.14
CA LEU A 156 23.53 8.03 -24.57
C LEU A 156 22.24 8.78 -24.88
N ASP A 157 21.92 9.77 -24.03
CA ASP A 157 20.81 10.69 -24.31
C ASP A 157 21.08 11.47 -25.60
N ALA A 158 20.04 11.76 -26.38
CA ALA A 158 20.13 12.49 -27.65
C ALA A 158 20.69 13.92 -27.48
N THR A 159 20.58 14.49 -26.27
CA THR A 159 21.19 15.77 -25.91
C THR A 159 22.68 15.67 -25.60
N SER A 160 23.16 14.46 -25.30
CA SER A 160 24.53 14.16 -24.89
C SER A 160 25.37 13.77 -26.10
N ASP A 161 26.32 14.66 -26.39
CA ASP A 161 27.44 14.48 -27.31
C ASP A 161 27.11 14.04 -28.76
N LYS A 162 27.14 15.00 -29.68
CA LYS A 162 26.98 14.75 -31.14
C LYS A 162 28.20 14.06 -31.77
N LEU A 163 29.30 13.87 -31.03
CA LEU A 163 30.55 13.34 -31.57
C LEU A 163 30.60 11.81 -31.62
N ARG A 164 29.73 11.10 -30.88
CA ARG A 164 29.70 9.63 -30.80
C ARG A 164 28.47 9.03 -31.49
N GLN A 165 28.16 9.51 -32.69
CA GLN A 165 27.05 9.00 -33.49
C GLN A 165 27.46 7.75 -34.26
N VAL A 166 26.71 6.67 -34.06
CA VAL A 166 26.86 5.41 -34.80
C VAL A 166 25.57 5.15 -35.56
N LYS A 167 25.68 4.69 -36.81
CA LYS A 167 24.52 4.26 -37.59
C LYS A 167 23.91 3.02 -36.94
N ILE A 168 22.61 3.04 -36.69
CA ILE A 168 21.94 1.94 -35.97
C ILE A 168 22.11 0.61 -36.72
N ALA A 169 22.02 0.66 -38.05
CA ALA A 169 22.22 -0.50 -38.93
C ALA A 169 23.61 -1.16 -38.83
N GLN A 170 24.61 -0.46 -38.30
CA GLN A 170 25.98 -0.96 -38.14
C GLN A 170 26.24 -1.51 -36.73
N ILE A 171 25.29 -1.35 -35.80
CA ILE A 171 25.44 -1.82 -34.42
C ILE A 171 25.18 -3.33 -34.38
N PRO A 172 26.14 -4.15 -33.91
CA PRO A 172 25.93 -5.58 -33.78
C PRO A 172 24.72 -5.89 -32.89
N GLY A 173 23.82 -6.73 -33.39
CA GLY A 173 22.59 -7.12 -32.68
C GLY A 173 21.39 -6.19 -32.91
N ALA A 174 21.55 -5.08 -33.64
CA ALA A 174 20.42 -4.24 -34.07
C ALA A 174 19.49 -5.02 -35.00
N MET A 175 18.18 -4.84 -34.82
CA MET A 175 17.16 -5.50 -35.63
C MET A 175 16.07 -4.53 -36.06
N PRO A 176 15.34 -4.82 -37.15
CA PRO A 176 14.11 -4.11 -37.47
C PRO A 176 13.10 -4.21 -36.31
N ALA A 177 12.45 -3.09 -35.99
CA ALA A 177 11.29 -3.11 -35.11
C ALA A 177 10.10 -3.80 -35.81
N PRO A 178 9.18 -4.48 -35.10
CA PRO A 178 8.13 -5.29 -35.72
C PRO A 178 7.15 -4.49 -36.59
N ASP A 179 6.84 -3.25 -36.19
CA ASP A 179 5.76 -2.44 -36.75
C ASP A 179 6.25 -1.16 -37.47
N GLU A 180 7.56 -0.99 -37.65
CA GLU A 180 8.15 0.20 -38.24
C GLU A 180 9.18 -0.15 -39.32
N THR A 181 9.23 0.65 -40.39
CA THR A 181 10.26 0.50 -41.42
C THR A 181 11.60 1.07 -40.91
N PRO A 182 12.68 0.29 -40.89
CA PRO A 182 13.98 0.76 -40.41
C PRO A 182 14.53 1.89 -41.28
N GLN A 183 14.89 3.01 -40.66
CA GLN A 183 15.56 4.12 -41.34
C GLN A 183 17.04 3.80 -41.53
N ALA A 184 17.50 3.70 -42.77
CA ALA A 184 18.86 3.22 -43.09
C ALA A 184 19.97 4.19 -42.68
N ASP A 185 19.68 5.48 -42.60
CA ASP A 185 20.61 6.57 -42.25
C ASP A 185 20.48 7.04 -40.80
N ALA A 186 19.55 6.46 -40.04
CA ALA A 186 19.36 6.79 -38.64
C ALA A 186 20.63 6.50 -37.82
N SER A 187 20.98 7.46 -36.98
CA SER A 187 22.17 7.44 -36.14
C SER A 187 21.79 7.78 -34.71
N ILE A 188 22.45 7.14 -33.75
CA ILE A 188 22.24 7.34 -32.31
C ILE A 188 23.57 7.58 -31.62
N SER A 189 23.52 8.33 -30.52
CA SER A 189 24.69 8.51 -29.65
C SER A 189 24.87 7.26 -28.79
N MET A 190 25.95 6.51 -29.02
CA MET A 190 26.21 5.26 -28.31
C MET A 190 27.70 5.09 -28.04
N ILE A 191 28.02 4.51 -26.88
CA ILE A 191 29.36 4.03 -26.56
C ILE A 191 29.40 2.52 -26.84
N LEU A 192 30.21 2.15 -27.82
CA LEU A 192 30.57 0.77 -28.12
C LEU A 192 31.88 0.40 -27.41
N PRO A 193 32.13 -0.89 -27.13
CA PRO A 193 33.44 -1.31 -26.65
C PRO A 193 34.51 -1.00 -27.71
N TYR A 194 35.69 -0.58 -27.24
CA TYR A 194 36.86 -0.25 -28.06
C TYR A 194 37.40 -1.46 -28.85
N PHE A 195 37.19 -2.66 -28.33
CA PHE A 195 37.76 -3.90 -28.84
C PHE A 195 37.06 -4.40 -30.09
N LYS A 196 37.81 -4.53 -31.19
CA LYS A 196 37.29 -5.02 -32.46
C LYS A 196 36.73 -6.43 -32.32
N SER A 197 37.39 -7.30 -31.57
CA SER A 197 36.93 -8.69 -31.38
C SER A 197 35.61 -8.76 -30.60
N ALA A 198 35.34 -7.80 -29.71
CA ALA A 198 34.04 -7.68 -29.03
C ALA A 198 32.92 -7.26 -30.02
N ILE A 199 33.21 -6.31 -30.92
CA ILE A 199 32.28 -5.83 -31.94
C ILE A 199 32.00 -6.94 -32.97
N ASP A 200 33.05 -7.52 -33.56
CA ASP A 200 32.96 -8.56 -34.58
C ASP A 200 32.31 -9.84 -34.01
N GLY A 201 32.50 -10.09 -32.71
CA GLY A 201 31.83 -11.18 -31.99
C GLY A 201 30.31 -11.00 -31.87
N GLY A 202 29.76 -9.79 -32.05
CA GLY A 202 28.29 -9.58 -32.07
C GLY A 202 27.54 -9.99 -30.80
N ARG A 203 28.25 -10.15 -29.67
CA ARG A 203 27.69 -10.47 -28.33
C ARG A 203 27.55 -9.20 -27.50
N LEU A 204 27.05 -8.14 -28.14
CA LEU A 204 26.84 -6.84 -27.53
C LEU A 204 25.39 -6.70 -27.07
N GLY A 205 25.19 -6.02 -25.94
CA GLY A 205 23.87 -5.63 -25.47
C GLY A 205 23.92 -4.42 -24.56
N MET A 206 22.84 -3.63 -24.53
CA MET A 206 22.80 -2.41 -23.74
C MET A 206 22.81 -2.71 -22.24
N GLN A 207 23.62 -1.98 -21.47
CA GLN A 207 23.63 -2.04 -20.00
C GLN A 207 22.81 -0.91 -19.34
N ASN A 208 22.06 -0.15 -20.14
CA ASN A 208 21.28 1.00 -19.65
C ASN A 208 20.29 0.58 -18.57
N VAL A 209 20.37 1.23 -17.41
CA VAL A 209 19.39 1.11 -16.33
C VAL A 209 18.44 2.30 -16.42
N ILE A 210 17.13 2.05 -16.35
CA ILE A 210 16.13 3.10 -16.34
C ILE A 210 15.69 3.37 -14.92
N LEU A 211 15.72 4.65 -14.54
CA LEU A 211 15.22 5.14 -13.26
C LEU A 211 13.75 5.53 -13.42
N ASP A 212 12.91 5.16 -12.46
CA ASP A 212 11.57 5.72 -12.36
C ASP A 212 11.66 7.19 -11.89
N ALA A 213 10.54 7.92 -11.89
CA ALA A 213 10.51 9.36 -11.57
C ALA A 213 11.04 9.69 -10.16
N ASP A 214 11.02 8.72 -9.24
CA ASP A 214 11.54 8.81 -7.88
C ASP A 214 13.00 8.35 -7.74
N GLY A 215 13.67 8.01 -8.85
CA GLY A 215 15.06 7.56 -8.86
C GLY A 215 15.26 6.09 -8.47
N ILE A 216 14.19 5.33 -8.27
CA ILE A 216 14.26 3.91 -7.90
C ILE A 216 14.25 3.04 -9.17
N VAL A 217 15.12 2.03 -9.20
CA VAL A 217 15.16 1.03 -10.26
C VAL A 217 14.14 -0.05 -9.96
N ARG A 218 13.11 -0.18 -10.79
CA ARG A 218 12.11 -1.28 -10.69
C ARG A 218 12.08 -2.15 -11.93
N SER A 219 12.48 -1.59 -13.07
CA SER A 219 12.39 -2.22 -14.38
C SER A 219 13.74 -2.21 -15.10
N TYR A 220 13.90 -3.13 -16.03
CA TYR A 220 15.08 -3.23 -16.89
C TYR A 220 14.62 -3.24 -18.35
N PRO A 221 15.23 -2.44 -19.25
CA PRO A 221 14.88 -2.44 -20.66
C PRO A 221 15.21 -3.79 -21.29
N VAL A 222 14.27 -4.34 -22.05
CA VAL A 222 14.45 -5.53 -22.88
C VAL A 222 15.03 -5.09 -24.22
N TYR A 223 14.42 -4.06 -24.82
CA TYR A 223 14.87 -3.41 -26.03
C TYR A 223 14.81 -1.89 -25.88
N SER A 224 15.58 -1.19 -26.70
CA SER A 224 15.39 0.23 -26.98
C SER A 224 14.97 0.33 -28.43
N GLU A 225 13.79 0.88 -28.66
CA GLU A 225 13.25 1.07 -30.01
C GLU A 225 13.38 2.53 -30.43
N GLY A 226 13.60 2.74 -31.72
CA GLY A 226 13.69 4.08 -32.31
C GLY A 226 14.11 4.02 -33.77
N TYR A 227 13.55 4.92 -34.58
CA TYR A 227 13.85 5.02 -36.02
C TYR A 227 13.59 3.72 -36.81
N GLY A 228 12.60 2.93 -36.40
CA GLY A 228 12.31 1.61 -36.96
C GLY A 228 13.32 0.51 -36.62
N TRP A 229 14.21 0.75 -35.66
CA TRP A 229 15.16 -0.25 -35.16
C TRP A 229 14.89 -0.59 -33.70
N ARG A 230 15.25 -1.80 -33.30
CA ARG A 230 15.30 -2.29 -31.92
C ARG A 230 16.69 -2.78 -31.56
N LEU A 231 17.22 -2.28 -30.43
CA LEU A 231 18.51 -2.67 -29.88
C LEU A 231 18.32 -3.54 -28.64
N PRO A 232 18.96 -4.72 -28.55
CA PRO A 232 18.83 -5.60 -27.39
C PRO A 232 19.59 -5.05 -26.19
N SER A 233 19.02 -5.21 -25.00
CA SER A 233 19.80 -5.13 -23.76
C SER A 233 20.72 -6.34 -23.60
N LEU A 234 21.68 -6.26 -22.66
CA LEU A 234 22.61 -7.35 -22.40
C LEU A 234 21.89 -8.64 -21.96
N PRO A 235 20.90 -8.62 -21.06
CA PRO A 235 20.04 -9.78 -20.77
C PRO A 235 19.32 -10.32 -22.01
N ALA A 236 18.77 -9.44 -22.86
CA ALA A 236 18.08 -9.87 -24.08
C ALA A 236 19.03 -10.52 -25.09
N ARG A 237 20.27 -10.04 -25.20
CA ARG A 237 21.30 -10.66 -26.04
C ARG A 237 21.66 -12.07 -25.57
N LEU A 238 21.80 -12.29 -24.26
CA LEU A 238 21.97 -13.64 -23.69
C LEU A 238 20.74 -14.50 -23.96
N GLY A 239 19.54 -13.96 -23.72
CA GLY A 239 18.29 -14.68 -23.94
C GLY A 239 18.16 -15.21 -25.36
N ARG A 240 18.56 -14.42 -26.36
CA ARG A 240 18.60 -14.87 -27.75
C ARG A 240 19.67 -15.92 -28.04
N GLU A 241 20.86 -15.81 -27.46
CA GLU A 241 21.92 -16.82 -27.62
C GLU A 241 21.44 -18.19 -27.11
N PHE A 242 20.76 -18.20 -25.97
CA PHE A 242 20.37 -19.42 -25.28
C PHE A 242 18.92 -19.85 -25.53
N GLY A 243 18.16 -19.14 -26.36
CA GLY A 243 16.77 -19.46 -26.68
C GLY A 243 15.80 -19.31 -25.50
N TRP A 244 16.07 -18.38 -24.58
CA TRP A 244 15.20 -18.09 -23.43
C TRP A 244 13.92 -17.35 -23.85
N PRO A 245 12.83 -17.48 -23.09
CA PRO A 245 11.57 -16.80 -23.40
C PRO A 245 11.73 -15.27 -23.34
N GLU A 246 11.44 -14.60 -24.46
CA GLU A 246 11.44 -13.14 -24.53
C GLU A 246 10.25 -12.56 -23.77
N PRO A 247 10.45 -11.58 -22.86
CA PRO A 247 9.35 -10.87 -22.21
C PRO A 247 8.46 -10.17 -23.25
N SER A 248 7.15 -10.18 -23.02
CA SER A 248 6.16 -9.56 -23.93
C SER A 248 6.16 -8.04 -23.94
N THR A 249 6.97 -7.41 -23.10
CA THR A 249 7.02 -5.96 -22.86
C THR A 249 8.41 -5.42 -23.14
N GLU A 250 8.52 -4.21 -23.69
CA GLU A 250 9.80 -3.52 -23.92
C GLU A 250 10.62 -3.30 -22.63
N ARG A 251 9.95 -3.26 -21.47
CA ARG A 251 10.56 -3.06 -20.16
C ARG A 251 10.06 -4.14 -19.23
N MET A 252 10.95 -5.00 -18.75
CA MET A 252 10.58 -6.05 -17.80
C MET A 252 10.58 -5.47 -16.38
N LEU A 253 9.56 -5.77 -15.59
CA LEU A 253 9.57 -5.46 -14.16
C LEU A 253 10.38 -6.54 -13.44
N LEU A 254 11.36 -6.11 -12.64
CA LEU A 254 12.30 -7.04 -12.02
C LEU A 254 11.63 -7.83 -10.88
N ASN A 255 11.76 -9.14 -10.95
CA ASN A 255 11.45 -10.07 -9.89
C ASN A 255 12.69 -10.29 -9.02
N TRP A 256 12.89 -9.37 -8.08
CA TRP A 256 14.07 -9.31 -7.21
C TRP A 256 14.35 -10.61 -6.47
N ARG A 257 15.62 -11.03 -6.47
CA ARG A 257 16.09 -12.28 -5.85
C ARG A 257 16.49 -12.18 -4.37
N GLY A 258 16.33 -10.99 -3.77
CA GLY A 258 16.58 -10.79 -2.35
C GLY A 258 17.17 -9.42 -2.02
N MET A 259 17.66 -9.31 -0.78
CA MET A 259 18.42 -8.15 -0.30
C MET A 259 19.78 -8.09 -1.02
N PRO A 260 20.53 -6.97 -0.95
CA PRO A 260 21.89 -6.92 -1.47
C PRO A 260 22.74 -8.11 -1.05
N TYR A 261 23.59 -8.61 -1.96
CA TYR A 261 24.48 -9.75 -1.79
C TYR A 261 23.77 -11.10 -1.66
N SER A 262 22.68 -11.29 -2.41
CA SER A 262 21.93 -12.56 -2.42
C SER A 262 22.52 -13.59 -3.38
N TYR A 263 23.16 -13.16 -4.48
CA TYR A 263 23.78 -14.07 -5.45
C TYR A 263 25.02 -14.76 -4.89
N LYS A 264 25.54 -15.75 -5.62
CA LYS A 264 26.85 -16.34 -5.33
C LYS A 264 27.96 -15.38 -5.79
N TYR A 265 28.84 -15.01 -4.87
CA TYR A 265 29.98 -14.15 -5.12
C TYR A 265 31.31 -14.91 -5.15
N ALA A 266 32.18 -14.55 -6.07
CA ALA A 266 33.60 -14.90 -6.09
C ALA A 266 34.41 -13.61 -6.15
N SER A 267 35.28 -13.36 -5.16
CA SER A 267 36.21 -12.23 -5.20
C SER A 267 37.11 -12.32 -6.43
N PHE A 268 37.18 -11.26 -7.25
CA PHE A 268 38.02 -11.23 -8.44
C PHE A 268 39.47 -11.51 -8.08
N ALA A 269 40.01 -10.81 -7.06
CA ALA A 269 41.41 -10.97 -6.68
C ALA A 269 41.70 -12.38 -6.17
N ASP A 270 40.83 -12.97 -5.36
CA ASP A 270 41.06 -14.33 -4.84
C ASP A 270 41.03 -15.35 -5.97
N ALA A 271 40.08 -15.23 -6.90
CA ALA A 271 40.00 -16.12 -8.06
C ALA A 271 41.22 -15.96 -8.98
N TYR A 272 41.60 -14.73 -9.30
CA TYR A 272 42.73 -14.42 -10.17
C TYR A 272 44.07 -14.89 -9.58
N LEU A 273 44.33 -14.60 -8.30
CA LEU A 273 45.57 -15.00 -7.63
C LEU A 273 45.64 -16.53 -7.45
N ASP A 274 44.51 -17.19 -7.15
CA ASP A 274 44.47 -18.66 -7.05
C ASP A 274 44.77 -19.33 -8.40
N MET A 275 44.32 -18.77 -9.52
CA MET A 275 44.63 -19.29 -10.87
C MET A 275 46.15 -19.29 -11.15
N GLY A 276 46.90 -18.34 -10.60
CA GLY A 276 48.37 -18.29 -10.67
C GLY A 276 49.11 -19.12 -9.61
N SER A 277 48.43 -19.51 -8.52
CA SER A 277 49.03 -20.27 -7.42
C SER A 277 49.38 -21.71 -7.81
N LYS A 278 50.48 -22.24 -7.25
CA LYS A 278 50.83 -23.67 -7.32
C LYS A 278 49.94 -24.53 -6.44
N GLU A 279 49.54 -23.99 -5.29
CA GLU A 279 48.64 -24.64 -4.34
C GLU A 279 47.26 -24.01 -4.51
N LYS A 280 46.35 -24.76 -5.14
CA LYS A 280 44.98 -24.32 -5.38
C LYS A 280 44.17 -24.38 -4.09
N GLN A 281 43.56 -23.26 -3.73
CA GLN A 281 42.66 -23.12 -2.58
C GLN A 281 41.20 -23.07 -3.00
N ARG A 282 40.92 -22.79 -4.28
CA ARG A 282 39.55 -22.75 -4.83
C ARG A 282 39.22 -23.99 -5.66
N PRO A 283 37.93 -24.38 -5.76
CA PRO A 283 37.51 -25.42 -6.69
C PRO A 283 37.86 -25.05 -8.14
N GLN A 284 38.45 -25.99 -8.88
CA GLN A 284 38.88 -25.75 -10.26
C GLN A 284 37.75 -25.89 -11.29
N ASP A 285 36.55 -26.22 -10.82
CA ASP A 285 35.31 -26.31 -11.57
C ASP A 285 34.24 -25.33 -11.05
N GLU A 286 34.63 -24.35 -10.22
CA GLU A 286 33.72 -23.37 -9.62
C GLU A 286 32.86 -22.63 -10.65
N PHE A 287 33.40 -22.39 -11.85
CA PHE A 287 32.78 -21.65 -12.93
C PHE A 287 32.22 -22.53 -14.07
N LYS A 288 32.32 -23.85 -13.93
CA LYS A 288 31.86 -24.78 -14.96
C LYS A 288 30.35 -24.68 -15.17
N ASP A 289 29.94 -24.53 -16.44
CA ASP A 289 28.55 -24.37 -16.86
C ASP A 289 27.82 -23.16 -16.24
N LYS A 290 28.57 -22.23 -15.61
CA LYS A 290 28.02 -21.02 -14.95
C LYS A 290 27.91 -19.84 -15.90
N ILE A 291 26.96 -18.95 -15.62
CA ILE A 291 26.91 -17.59 -16.16
C ILE A 291 27.70 -16.72 -15.19
N ILE A 292 28.85 -16.25 -15.63
CA ILE A 292 29.73 -15.40 -14.84
C ILE A 292 29.46 -13.95 -15.18
N ILE A 293 29.27 -13.11 -14.19
CA ILE A 293 29.16 -11.66 -14.35
C ILE A 293 30.36 -11.01 -13.68
N ILE A 294 31.24 -10.40 -14.46
CA ILE A 294 32.40 -9.66 -13.95
C ILE A 294 32.00 -8.21 -13.77
N GLY A 295 31.86 -7.77 -12.53
CA GLY A 295 31.38 -6.43 -12.19
C GLY A 295 31.91 -5.97 -10.84
N SER A 296 31.49 -4.79 -10.40
CA SER A 296 31.99 -4.15 -9.18
C SER A 296 30.89 -3.96 -8.15
N THR A 297 31.14 -4.33 -6.89
CA THR A 297 30.39 -3.81 -5.73
C THR A 297 31.16 -2.77 -4.93
N ALA A 298 32.34 -2.32 -5.39
CA ALA A 298 33.14 -1.31 -4.71
C ALA A 298 32.41 0.06 -4.71
N PRO A 299 32.12 0.66 -3.53
CA PRO A 299 31.41 1.95 -3.46
C PRO A 299 32.14 3.08 -4.18
N ASN A 300 33.48 3.04 -4.23
CA ASN A 300 34.30 4.07 -4.88
C ASN A 300 34.22 4.05 -6.42
N LEU A 301 33.64 3.00 -7.01
CA LEU A 301 33.37 2.89 -8.45
C LEU A 301 31.96 3.39 -8.81
N TYR A 302 31.19 3.87 -7.83
CA TYR A 302 29.91 4.56 -7.97
C TYR A 302 28.81 3.79 -8.72
N ASP A 303 28.90 2.46 -8.78
CA ASP A 303 27.87 1.60 -9.36
C ASP A 303 26.92 1.04 -8.29
N VAL A 304 26.25 1.95 -7.60
CA VAL A 304 25.20 1.65 -6.61
C VAL A 304 23.88 2.28 -7.04
N ARG A 305 22.78 1.54 -6.84
CA ARG A 305 21.43 1.92 -7.26
C ARG A 305 20.45 1.81 -6.10
N SER A 306 19.48 2.73 -6.07
CA SER A 306 18.29 2.61 -5.22
C SER A 306 17.32 1.62 -5.86
N THR A 307 16.87 0.64 -5.08
CA THR A 307 15.95 -0.41 -5.52
C THR A 307 14.84 -0.60 -4.47
N PRO A 308 13.73 -1.29 -4.78
CA PRO A 308 12.73 -1.69 -3.79
C PRO A 308 13.32 -2.46 -2.59
N MET A 309 14.45 -3.13 -2.78
CA MET A 309 15.10 -3.97 -1.76
C MET A 309 15.96 -3.15 -0.80
N ALA A 310 16.73 -2.19 -1.33
CA ALA A 310 17.64 -1.35 -0.55
C ALA A 310 17.95 -0.03 -1.26
N GLU A 311 18.22 1.02 -0.48
CA GLU A 311 18.70 2.33 -0.98
C GLU A 311 20.10 2.22 -1.61
N MET A 312 20.95 1.33 -1.08
CA MET A 312 22.26 1.00 -1.65
C MET A 312 22.26 -0.45 -2.09
N HIS A 313 22.00 -0.70 -3.37
CA HIS A 313 22.02 -2.01 -3.99
C HIS A 313 23.12 -2.04 -5.07
N PRO A 314 23.97 -3.08 -5.15
CA PRO A 314 25.00 -3.17 -6.18
C PRO A 314 24.41 -3.16 -7.60
N GLY A 315 24.94 -2.33 -8.51
CA GLY A 315 24.48 -2.26 -9.90
C GLY A 315 24.57 -3.59 -10.63
N VAL A 316 25.65 -4.34 -10.39
CA VAL A 316 25.85 -5.70 -10.91
C VAL A 316 24.73 -6.69 -10.54
N GLU A 317 24.08 -6.55 -9.36
CA GLU A 317 22.94 -7.40 -8.99
C GLU A 317 21.65 -7.02 -9.73
N VAL A 318 21.54 -5.78 -10.20
CA VAL A 318 20.44 -5.37 -11.10
C VAL A 318 20.56 -6.10 -12.44
N LEU A 319 21.77 -6.13 -13.01
CA LEU A 319 22.05 -6.88 -14.23
C LEU A 319 21.86 -8.39 -14.02
N ALA A 320 22.37 -8.94 -12.91
CA ALA A 320 22.19 -10.35 -12.56
C ALA A 320 20.70 -10.72 -12.45
N THR A 321 19.90 -9.88 -11.79
CA THR A 321 18.44 -10.07 -11.67
C THR A 321 17.74 -10.02 -13.02
N ALA A 322 18.14 -9.10 -13.91
CA ALA A 322 17.57 -9.04 -15.25
C ALA A 322 17.92 -10.29 -16.07
N ILE A 323 19.15 -10.80 -16.00
CA ILE A 323 19.57 -12.05 -16.66
C ILE A 323 18.81 -13.24 -16.08
N ASP A 324 18.69 -13.33 -14.76
CA ASP A 324 17.98 -14.39 -14.04
C ASP A 324 16.49 -14.43 -14.45
N ASN A 325 15.82 -13.27 -14.44
CA ASN A 325 14.42 -13.17 -14.85
C ASN A 325 14.21 -13.55 -16.32
N TYR A 326 15.16 -13.23 -17.20
CA TYR A 326 15.13 -13.64 -18.61
C TYR A 326 15.30 -15.16 -18.76
N LYS A 327 16.27 -15.75 -18.05
CA LYS A 327 16.55 -17.19 -18.08
C LYS A 327 15.34 -18.02 -17.65
N HIS A 328 14.63 -17.56 -16.61
CA HIS A 328 13.48 -18.28 -16.06
C HIS A 328 12.13 -17.86 -16.65
N GLY A 329 12.07 -16.73 -17.36
CA GLY A 329 10.81 -16.17 -17.89
C GLY A 329 9.84 -15.71 -16.80
N ASP A 330 10.34 -15.36 -15.62
CA ASP A 330 9.55 -15.09 -14.40
C ASP A 330 9.63 -13.62 -13.94
N SER A 331 9.94 -12.71 -14.86
CA SER A 331 9.81 -11.26 -14.65
C SER A 331 8.40 -10.92 -14.17
N LEU A 332 8.27 -9.95 -13.26
CA LEU A 332 6.96 -9.56 -12.75
C LEU A 332 6.11 -8.91 -13.83
N ARG A 333 4.79 -9.12 -13.75
CA ARG A 333 3.81 -8.56 -14.67
C ARG A 333 2.71 -7.85 -13.89
N PHE A 334 2.29 -6.69 -14.37
CA PHE A 334 1.03 -6.09 -13.96
C PHE A 334 -0.07 -6.51 -14.94
N PRO A 335 -1.25 -6.92 -14.47
CA PRO A 335 -2.38 -7.14 -15.35
C PRO A 335 -2.70 -5.86 -16.13
N GLU A 336 -2.60 -5.92 -17.45
CA GLU A 336 -2.98 -4.83 -18.35
C GLU A 336 -4.52 -4.74 -18.38
N GLY A 337 -5.06 -3.97 -17.45
CA GLY A 337 -6.49 -3.98 -17.23
C GLY A 337 -6.97 -2.87 -16.32
N ARG A 338 -6.69 -1.61 -16.69
CA ARG A 338 -7.19 -0.43 -15.95
C ARG A 338 -8.70 -0.53 -15.67
N LEU A 339 -9.45 -1.10 -16.62
CA LEU A 339 -10.88 -1.36 -16.48
C LEU A 339 -11.21 -2.30 -15.32
N TRP A 340 -10.46 -3.39 -15.11
CA TRP A 340 -10.72 -4.33 -14.02
C TRP A 340 -10.51 -3.69 -12.64
N TYR A 341 -9.44 -2.92 -12.47
CA TYR A 341 -9.20 -2.17 -11.24
C TYR A 341 -10.29 -1.14 -10.97
N LEU A 342 -10.75 -0.44 -12.02
CA LEU A 342 -11.90 0.47 -11.92
C LEU A 342 -13.17 -0.28 -11.52
N LEU A 343 -13.50 -1.39 -12.17
CA LEU A 343 -14.69 -2.19 -11.86
C LEU A 343 -14.68 -2.72 -10.42
N ILE A 344 -13.54 -3.20 -9.92
CA ILE A 344 -13.39 -3.63 -8.53
C ILE A 344 -13.60 -2.45 -7.58
N THR A 345 -13.00 -1.29 -7.88
CA THR A 345 -13.16 -0.06 -7.09
C THR A 345 -14.62 0.36 -7.02
N LEU A 346 -15.32 0.38 -8.17
CA LEU A 346 -16.74 0.71 -8.24
C LEU A 346 -17.59 -0.33 -7.50
N ALA A 347 -17.29 -1.62 -7.61
CA ALA A 347 -17.98 -2.66 -6.88
C ALA A 347 -17.87 -2.43 -5.35
N ILE A 348 -16.67 -2.16 -4.83
CA ILE A 348 -16.45 -1.87 -3.41
C ILE A 348 -17.28 -0.66 -2.97
N ILE A 349 -17.23 0.45 -3.72
CA ILE A 349 -17.97 1.68 -3.41
C ILE A 349 -19.48 1.43 -3.41
N TRP A 350 -20.02 0.85 -4.48
CA TRP A 350 -21.47 0.70 -4.65
C TRP A 350 -22.08 -0.36 -3.75
N ILE A 351 -21.38 -1.47 -3.48
CA ILE A 351 -21.81 -2.47 -2.48
C ILE A 351 -21.85 -1.84 -1.10
N THR A 352 -20.82 -1.06 -0.73
CA THR A 352 -20.77 -0.35 0.55
C THR A 352 -21.89 0.69 0.65
N ALA A 353 -22.13 1.47 -0.41
CA ALA A 353 -23.21 2.44 -0.48
C ALA A 353 -24.59 1.81 -0.30
N TRP A 354 -24.82 0.66 -0.95
CA TRP A 354 -26.05 -0.09 -0.82
C TRP A 354 -26.25 -0.62 0.61
N ALA A 355 -25.19 -1.15 1.24
CA ALA A 355 -25.24 -1.63 2.61
C ALA A 355 -25.62 -0.51 3.60
N PHE A 356 -24.98 0.66 3.51
CA PHE A 356 -25.33 1.84 4.34
C PHE A 356 -26.76 2.34 4.07
N ARG A 357 -27.23 2.29 2.82
CA ARG A 357 -28.60 2.69 2.47
C ARG A 357 -29.66 1.75 3.05
N ARG A 358 -29.37 0.45 3.10
CA ARG A 358 -30.29 -0.58 3.60
C ARG A 358 -30.37 -0.57 5.12
N GLU A 359 -29.23 -0.63 5.81
CA GLU A 359 -29.17 -0.83 7.27
C GLU A 359 -28.92 0.47 8.06
N GLY A 360 -28.71 1.60 7.38
CA GLY A 360 -28.51 2.90 8.02
C GLY A 360 -27.23 2.99 8.86
N GLY A 361 -26.24 2.14 8.59
CA GLY A 361 -25.00 2.04 9.38
C GLY A 361 -25.15 1.26 10.69
N ARG A 362 -26.28 0.59 10.93
CA ARG A 362 -26.51 -0.27 12.10
C ARG A 362 -26.16 -1.72 11.75
N GLY A 363 -25.41 -2.43 12.60
CA GLY A 363 -25.14 -3.87 12.44
C GLY A 363 -23.69 -4.23 12.05
N SER A 364 -23.47 -5.48 11.65
CA SER A 364 -22.16 -6.13 11.41
C SER A 364 -21.39 -5.63 10.18
N ILE A 365 -21.86 -4.56 9.50
CA ILE A 365 -21.23 -4.00 8.30
C ILE A 365 -19.76 -3.65 8.55
N ASP A 366 -19.43 -3.11 9.72
CA ASP A 366 -18.06 -2.71 10.07
C ASP A 366 -17.09 -3.89 10.00
N SER A 367 -17.49 -5.04 10.55
CA SER A 367 -16.68 -6.27 10.52
C SER A 367 -16.57 -6.88 9.13
N LEU A 368 -17.66 -6.86 8.35
CA LEU A 368 -17.67 -7.41 7.00
C LEU A 368 -16.81 -6.57 6.05
N PHE A 369 -16.92 -5.25 6.14
CA PHE A 369 -16.10 -4.33 5.36
C PHE A 369 -14.62 -4.44 5.76
N GLY A 370 -14.31 -4.44 7.06
CA GLY A 370 -12.94 -4.61 7.54
C GLY A 370 -12.31 -5.92 7.04
N LEU A 371 -13.03 -7.03 7.17
CA LEU A 371 -12.57 -8.34 6.69
C LEU A 371 -12.35 -8.34 5.17
N SER A 372 -13.25 -7.74 4.39
CA SER A 372 -13.09 -7.70 2.93
C SER A 372 -11.83 -6.91 2.52
N GLN A 373 -11.52 -5.79 3.20
CA GLN A 373 -10.30 -5.03 2.89
C GLN A 373 -9.04 -5.83 3.22
N VAL A 374 -9.03 -6.52 4.37
CA VAL A 374 -7.90 -7.40 4.75
C VAL A 374 -7.72 -8.51 3.73
N LEU A 375 -8.80 -9.15 3.28
CA LEU A 375 -8.74 -10.20 2.26
C LEU A 375 -8.24 -9.69 0.91
N LEU A 376 -8.60 -8.48 0.48
CA LEU A 376 -8.11 -7.89 -0.77
C LEU A 376 -6.61 -7.59 -0.72
N ILE A 377 -6.12 -7.07 0.42
CA ILE A 377 -4.67 -6.85 0.62
C ILE A 377 -3.94 -8.19 0.72
N ALA A 378 -4.49 -9.17 1.45
CA ALA A 378 -3.93 -10.51 1.55
C ALA A 378 -3.89 -11.21 0.18
N PHE A 379 -4.89 -11.00 -0.67
CA PHE A 379 -4.90 -11.49 -2.05
C PHE A 379 -3.81 -10.81 -2.89
N SER A 380 -3.64 -9.49 -2.76
CA SER A 380 -2.55 -8.76 -3.45
C SER A 380 -1.18 -9.30 -3.02
N PHE A 381 -1.00 -9.53 -1.71
CA PHE A 381 0.21 -10.10 -1.15
C PHE A 381 0.43 -11.56 -1.56
N ALA A 382 -0.63 -12.38 -1.63
CA ALA A 382 -0.54 -13.74 -2.13
C ALA A 382 -0.14 -13.75 -3.61
N SER A 383 -0.70 -12.86 -4.43
CA SER A 383 -0.40 -12.79 -5.87
C SER A 383 1.10 -12.60 -6.11
N ILE A 384 1.75 -11.67 -5.40
CA ILE A 384 3.19 -11.41 -5.58
C ILE A 384 4.12 -12.49 -4.99
N ASN A 385 3.63 -13.32 -4.06
CA ASN A 385 4.44 -14.38 -3.44
C ASN A 385 4.36 -15.71 -4.18
N PHE A 386 3.24 -15.98 -4.85
CA PHE A 386 2.96 -17.29 -5.46
C PHE A 386 2.85 -17.26 -6.99
N THR A 387 2.85 -16.07 -7.60
CA THR A 387 2.81 -15.92 -9.07
C THR A 387 3.78 -14.84 -9.53
N ASP A 388 4.04 -14.81 -10.84
CA ASP A 388 4.76 -13.74 -11.54
C ASP A 388 3.87 -12.51 -11.80
N THR A 389 2.57 -12.59 -11.49
CA THR A 389 1.58 -11.58 -11.84
C THR A 389 1.11 -10.86 -10.58
N TYR A 390 1.56 -9.62 -10.40
CA TYR A 390 1.21 -8.82 -9.25
C TYR A 390 -0.11 -8.06 -9.45
N ILE A 391 -1.14 -8.47 -8.71
CA ILE A 391 -2.43 -7.80 -8.69
C ILE A 391 -2.44 -6.81 -7.52
N ASN A 392 -2.21 -5.53 -7.80
CA ASN A 392 -2.17 -4.51 -6.77
C ASN A 392 -3.57 -3.92 -6.50
N LEU A 393 -4.21 -4.35 -5.41
CA LEU A 393 -5.52 -3.84 -4.99
C LEU A 393 -5.44 -2.69 -3.97
N ALA A 394 -4.26 -2.12 -3.72
CA ALA A 394 -4.09 -1.03 -2.75
C ALA A 394 -4.91 0.21 -3.12
N GLY A 395 -4.95 0.60 -4.40
CA GLY A 395 -5.77 1.71 -4.90
C GLY A 395 -7.27 1.50 -4.63
N PRO A 396 -7.88 0.40 -5.10
CA PRO A 396 -9.27 0.05 -4.79
C PRO A 396 -9.58 0.01 -3.28
N VAL A 397 -8.70 -0.60 -2.47
CA VAL A 397 -8.87 -0.69 -1.01
C VAL A 397 -8.84 0.70 -0.36
N MET A 398 -7.90 1.57 -0.77
CA MET A 398 -7.77 2.92 -0.23
C MET A 398 -9.00 3.79 -0.53
N LEU A 399 -9.52 3.73 -1.76
CA LEU A 399 -10.78 4.42 -2.11
C LEU A 399 -11.99 3.85 -1.37
N GLY A 400 -12.04 2.52 -1.21
CA GLY A 400 -13.05 1.85 -0.40
C GLY A 400 -13.05 2.34 1.04
N ILE A 401 -11.88 2.38 1.69
CA ILE A 401 -11.71 2.84 3.07
C ILE A 401 -12.10 4.31 3.20
N ALA A 402 -11.69 5.16 2.26
CA ALA A 402 -12.05 6.57 2.26
C ALA A 402 -13.56 6.78 2.14
N TYR A 403 -14.22 6.08 1.21
CA TYR A 403 -15.68 6.10 1.07
C TYR A 403 -16.37 5.63 2.35
N TYR A 404 -15.99 4.46 2.86
CA TYR A 404 -16.55 3.86 4.06
C TYR A 404 -16.43 4.79 5.26
N THR A 405 -15.28 5.43 5.44
CA THR A 405 -15.02 6.37 6.55
C THR A 405 -15.97 7.56 6.51
N LEU A 406 -16.16 8.18 5.35
CA LEU A 406 -17.09 9.29 5.18
C LEU A 406 -18.56 8.86 5.36
N ALA A 407 -18.94 7.70 4.82
CA ALA A 407 -20.27 7.14 5.00
C ALA A 407 -20.56 6.84 6.48
N ARG A 408 -19.59 6.26 7.20
CA ARG A 408 -19.69 5.95 8.63
C ARG A 408 -19.76 7.20 9.50
N LEU A 409 -18.98 8.22 9.18
CA LEU A 409 -19.04 9.52 9.86
C LEU A 409 -20.43 10.14 9.72
N TYR A 410 -21.00 10.11 8.50
CA TYR A 410 -22.36 10.59 8.26
C TYR A 410 -23.41 9.77 9.01
N ALA A 411 -23.32 8.44 9.00
CA ALA A 411 -24.23 7.57 9.73
C ALA A 411 -24.21 7.88 11.24
N THR A 412 -23.03 8.04 11.82
CA THR A 412 -22.87 8.36 13.25
C THR A 412 -23.41 9.77 13.58
N ALA A 413 -23.14 10.75 12.72
CA ALA A 413 -23.62 12.12 12.90
C ALA A 413 -25.14 12.22 12.77
N THR A 414 -25.73 11.51 11.81
CA THR A 414 -27.18 11.47 11.62
C THR A 414 -27.88 10.65 12.70
N GLU A 415 -27.28 9.58 13.21
CA GLU A 415 -27.84 8.84 14.35
C GLU A 415 -27.91 9.72 15.59
N LYS A 416 -26.84 10.46 15.92
CA LYS A 416 -26.84 11.43 17.02
C LYS A 416 -27.80 12.61 16.80
N ALA A 417 -27.98 13.06 15.56
CA ALA A 417 -28.90 14.17 15.25
C ALA A 417 -30.38 13.74 15.21
N LEU A 418 -30.64 12.46 14.92
CA LEU A 418 -31.98 11.85 14.90
C LEU A 418 -32.39 11.31 16.29
N GLU A 419 -31.46 11.16 17.22
CA GLU A 419 -31.75 11.10 18.65
C GLU A 419 -32.42 12.43 19.07
N ARG A 420 -33.73 12.51 18.87
CA ARG A 420 -34.58 13.57 19.40
C ARG A 420 -34.71 13.34 20.89
N ASN A 421 -33.93 14.05 21.70
CA ASN A 421 -34.18 14.11 23.15
C ASN A 421 -35.65 14.53 23.37
N THR A 422 -36.35 13.89 24.31
CA THR A 422 -37.77 14.16 24.56
C THR A 422 -38.04 15.63 24.90
N LEU A 423 -37.07 16.33 25.49
CA LEU A 423 -37.10 17.77 25.67
C LEU A 423 -37.22 18.54 24.34
N SER A 424 -36.44 18.16 23.32
CA SER A 424 -36.54 18.76 21.98
C SER A 424 -37.86 18.42 21.29
N ALA A 425 -38.42 17.24 21.57
CA ALA A 425 -39.73 16.86 21.06
C ALA A 425 -40.87 17.62 21.76
N ALA A 426 -40.76 17.86 23.07
CA ALA A 426 -41.71 18.67 23.84
C ALA A 426 -41.69 20.15 23.44
N LEU A 427 -40.49 20.73 23.25
CA LEU A 427 -40.32 22.10 22.74
C LEU A 427 -40.98 22.33 21.37
N ALA A 428 -41.13 21.27 20.56
CA ALA A 428 -41.71 21.34 19.22
C ALA A 428 -43.22 21.07 19.17
N ARG A 429 -43.84 20.66 20.29
CA ARG A 429 -45.29 20.47 20.41
C ARG A 429 -45.93 21.67 21.09
N ALA A 430 -47.22 21.88 20.85
CA ALA A 430 -48.02 22.91 21.52
C ALA A 430 -49.07 22.22 22.41
N GLY A 431 -49.39 22.81 23.57
CA GLY A 431 -50.39 22.31 24.50
C GLY A 431 -49.81 21.49 25.68
N GLU A 432 -50.70 20.95 26.52
CA GLU A 432 -50.34 20.09 27.65
C GLU A 432 -49.90 18.70 27.16
N LEU A 433 -48.76 18.24 27.67
CA LEU A 433 -48.18 16.93 27.45
C LEU A 433 -48.10 16.16 28.77
N GLN A 434 -48.33 14.86 28.71
CA GLN A 434 -48.03 13.94 29.79
C GLN A 434 -46.62 13.37 29.58
N ALA A 435 -45.73 13.70 30.51
CA ALA A 435 -44.34 13.29 30.48
C ALA A 435 -44.09 12.14 31.46
N THR A 436 -43.38 11.12 31.00
CA THR A 436 -42.98 9.96 31.83
C THR A 436 -41.46 9.90 31.87
N LEU A 437 -40.91 9.75 33.06
CA LEU A 437 -39.46 9.69 33.32
C LEU A 437 -39.16 8.48 34.19
N LEU A 438 -38.31 7.59 33.68
CA LEU A 438 -37.74 6.46 34.41
C LEU A 438 -36.24 6.72 34.57
N LEU A 439 -35.76 6.81 35.80
CA LEU A 439 -34.33 6.87 36.09
C LEU A 439 -33.88 5.50 36.60
N ILE A 440 -32.76 4.99 36.08
CA ILE A 440 -32.16 3.72 36.47
C ILE A 440 -30.72 4.00 36.88
N ARG A 441 -30.35 3.71 38.13
CA ARG A 441 -28.98 3.85 38.64
C ARG A 441 -28.40 2.49 38.90
N PHE A 442 -27.21 2.26 38.39
CA PHE A 442 -26.50 1.01 38.57
C PHE A 442 -25.59 1.05 39.80
N ASP A 443 -25.58 -0.05 40.53
CA ASP A 443 -24.71 -0.27 41.68
C ASP A 443 -23.30 -0.65 41.21
N THR A 444 -22.35 0.23 41.52
CA THR A 444 -20.94 0.06 41.18
C THR A 444 -20.12 -0.65 42.27
N THR A 445 -20.73 -0.98 43.42
CA THR A 445 -20.03 -1.66 44.51
C THR A 445 -19.76 -3.13 44.19
N ARG A 446 -20.64 -3.77 43.42
CA ARG A 446 -20.57 -5.20 43.03
C ARG A 446 -20.20 -5.42 41.57
N ASN A 447 -20.28 -4.38 40.74
CA ASN A 447 -20.01 -4.46 39.31
C ASN A 447 -19.14 -3.28 38.86
N VAL A 448 -18.06 -3.56 38.12
CA VAL A 448 -17.33 -2.52 37.38
C VAL A 448 -18.07 -2.27 36.08
N ILE A 449 -18.59 -1.06 35.88
CA ILE A 449 -19.39 -0.69 34.70
C ILE A 449 -18.66 0.40 33.90
N PRO A 450 -17.79 0.01 32.94
CA PRO A 450 -17.16 0.96 32.03
C PRO A 450 -18.19 1.73 31.19
N ALA A 451 -17.84 2.92 30.73
CA ALA A 451 -18.69 3.74 29.86
C ALA A 451 -19.18 2.97 28.60
N GLY A 452 -18.33 2.10 28.02
CA GLY A 452 -18.71 1.27 26.88
C GLY A 452 -19.76 0.19 27.20
N VAL A 453 -19.81 -0.31 28.43
CA VAL A 453 -20.86 -1.25 28.89
C VAL A 453 -22.16 -0.50 29.12
N LEU A 454 -22.09 0.67 29.76
CA LEU A 454 -23.24 1.52 30.00
C LEU A 454 -23.93 1.95 28.69
N GLU A 455 -23.16 2.24 27.64
CA GLU A 455 -23.68 2.49 26.28
C GLU A 455 -24.33 1.27 25.63
N LYS A 456 -23.80 0.05 25.85
CA LYS A 456 -24.45 -1.17 25.36
C LYS A 456 -25.79 -1.41 26.05
N ILE A 457 -25.87 -1.16 27.35
CA ILE A 457 -27.12 -1.23 28.12
C ILE A 457 -28.11 -0.17 27.61
N ARG A 458 -27.67 1.07 27.42
CA ARG A 458 -28.47 2.16 26.81
C ARG A 458 -29.08 1.75 25.47
N LEU A 459 -28.26 1.20 24.57
CA LEU A 459 -28.71 0.71 23.25
C LEU A 459 -29.66 -0.48 23.35
N GLY A 460 -29.47 -1.36 24.34
CA GLY A 460 -30.38 -2.46 24.63
C GLY A 460 -31.76 -1.98 25.09
N LEU A 461 -31.79 -1.06 26.07
CA LEU A 461 -33.04 -0.47 26.60
C LEU A 461 -33.82 0.27 25.52
N LYS A 462 -33.13 0.92 24.59
CA LYS A 462 -33.76 1.58 23.44
C LYS A 462 -34.49 0.61 22.50
N ARG A 463 -34.12 -0.68 22.49
CA ARG A 463 -34.72 -1.71 21.63
C ARG A 463 -35.87 -2.47 22.30
N ILE A 464 -36.02 -2.35 23.61
CA ILE A 464 -37.10 -3.00 24.36
C ILE A 464 -38.34 -2.11 24.24
N GLY A 465 -39.50 -2.67 23.94
CA GLY A 465 -40.73 -1.90 23.77
C GLY A 465 -40.97 -1.33 22.36
N ALA A 466 -42.22 -0.91 22.11
CA ALA A 466 -42.70 -0.41 20.83
C ALA A 466 -42.76 1.13 20.76
N GLU A 467 -42.80 1.82 21.89
CA GLU A 467 -42.98 3.27 21.94
C GLU A 467 -41.68 4.06 21.74
N ASN A 468 -41.83 5.26 21.18
CA ASN A 468 -40.73 6.19 20.97
C ASN A 468 -40.28 6.80 22.31
N LYS A 469 -39.10 6.39 22.77
CA LYS A 469 -38.46 6.85 24.00
C LYS A 469 -37.08 7.46 23.76
N SER A 470 -36.71 8.43 24.58
CA SER A 470 -35.31 8.86 24.71
C SER A 470 -34.63 8.01 25.79
N VAL A 471 -33.40 7.56 25.54
CA VAL A 471 -32.58 6.83 26.50
C VAL A 471 -31.22 7.50 26.55
N GLU A 472 -30.94 8.18 27.65
CA GLU A 472 -29.78 9.06 27.84
C GLU A 472 -28.94 8.57 29.03
N VAL A 473 -27.62 8.46 28.83
CA VAL A 473 -26.69 8.25 29.96
C VAL A 473 -26.42 9.59 30.61
N MET A 474 -26.65 9.66 31.91
CA MET A 474 -26.35 10.85 32.71
C MET A 474 -24.85 10.85 33.01
N GLY A 475 -24.14 11.83 32.45
CA GLY A 475 -22.71 12.00 32.66
C GLY A 475 -22.24 13.38 32.16
N GLY A 476 -21.67 14.17 33.06
CA GLY A 476 -21.17 15.52 32.76
C GLY A 476 -19.65 15.59 32.82
N ALA A 477 -19.03 16.34 31.90
CA ALA A 477 -17.59 16.62 31.90
C ALA A 477 -17.12 17.56 33.04
N GLN A 478 -18.02 17.95 33.97
CA GLN A 478 -17.71 18.83 35.09
C GLN A 478 -17.81 18.06 36.42
N LYS A 479 -16.66 17.90 37.09
CA LYS A 479 -16.58 17.34 38.45
C LYS A 479 -17.31 18.24 39.44
N GLY A 480 -18.28 17.68 40.16
CA GLY A 480 -19.15 18.38 41.12
C GLY A 480 -20.39 17.53 41.45
N LEU A 481 -21.54 18.17 41.70
CA LEU A 481 -22.85 17.54 41.95
C LEU A 481 -23.25 16.46 40.92
N TRP A 482 -22.71 16.54 39.70
CA TRP A 482 -22.95 15.57 38.62
C TRP A 482 -22.32 14.20 38.85
N GLY A 483 -21.33 14.08 39.74
CA GLY A 483 -20.76 12.79 40.16
C GLY A 483 -21.79 11.89 40.85
N LEU A 484 -22.86 12.46 41.42
CA LEU A 484 -23.96 11.72 42.02
C LEU A 484 -24.80 10.95 40.97
N PHE A 485 -24.72 11.34 39.71
CA PHE A 485 -25.48 10.73 38.60
C PHE A 485 -24.59 9.88 37.70
N GLU A 486 -23.33 9.64 38.07
CA GLU A 486 -22.50 8.65 37.39
C GLU A 486 -23.21 7.29 37.43
N HIS A 487 -23.17 6.57 36.31
CA HIS A 487 -23.84 5.28 36.13
C HIS A 487 -25.37 5.34 36.27
N THR A 488 -25.98 6.46 35.87
CA THR A 488 -27.45 6.60 35.77
C THR A 488 -27.89 6.69 34.31
N ILE A 489 -28.93 5.96 33.93
CA ILE A 489 -29.62 6.08 32.65
C ILE A 489 -30.99 6.73 32.90
N ALA A 490 -31.32 7.75 32.13
CA ALA A 490 -32.63 8.37 32.08
C ALA A 490 -33.38 7.91 30.83
N ILE A 491 -34.58 7.39 31.02
CA ILE A 491 -35.51 7.03 29.95
C ILE A 491 -36.73 7.93 30.04
N SER A 492 -37.12 8.52 28.92
CA SER A 492 -38.24 9.45 28.90
C SER A 492 -39.17 9.23 27.72
N TRP A 493 -40.47 9.44 27.99
CA TRP A 493 -41.57 9.38 27.03
C TRP A 493 -42.42 10.64 27.15
N ILE A 494 -43.11 10.99 26.07
CA ILE A 494 -44.10 12.07 26.06
C ILE A 494 -45.32 11.63 25.25
N ALA A 495 -46.51 11.86 25.81
CA ALA A 495 -47.79 11.76 25.10
C ALA A 495 -48.55 13.08 25.25
N ASP A 496 -49.56 13.30 24.42
CA ASP A 496 -50.43 14.47 24.57
C ASP A 496 -51.36 14.24 25.78
N ALA A 497 -51.63 15.27 26.58
CA ALA A 497 -52.36 15.10 27.85
C ALA A 497 -53.80 14.59 27.66
N GLY A 498 -54.40 14.81 26.48
CA GLY A 498 -55.73 14.30 26.11
C GLY A 498 -55.73 12.92 25.45
N ASP A 499 -54.55 12.34 25.14
CA ASP A 499 -54.44 11.05 24.48
C ASP A 499 -54.32 9.90 25.50
N ALA A 500 -55.47 9.44 25.99
CA ALA A 500 -55.54 8.35 26.97
C ALA A 500 -54.95 7.04 26.42
N ALA A 501 -55.08 6.78 25.11
CA ALA A 501 -54.54 5.59 24.47
C ALA A 501 -53.01 5.64 24.40
N GLY A 502 -52.43 6.78 23.99
CA GLY A 502 -50.98 6.99 23.99
C GLY A 502 -50.37 6.95 25.39
N GLN A 503 -51.08 7.47 26.40
CA GLN A 503 -50.64 7.35 27.80
C GLN A 503 -50.65 5.90 28.31
N GLN A 504 -51.63 5.10 27.89
CA GLN A 504 -51.64 3.67 28.22
C GLN A 504 -50.52 2.91 27.50
N ALA A 505 -50.30 3.17 26.21
CA ALA A 505 -49.21 2.57 25.45
C ALA A 505 -47.82 2.86 26.07
N ILE A 506 -47.61 4.09 26.58
CA ILE A 506 -46.39 4.43 27.33
C ILE A 506 -46.28 3.62 28.62
N ARG A 507 -47.38 3.41 29.36
CA ARG A 507 -47.36 2.58 30.58
C ARG A 507 -46.98 1.14 30.26
N ASP A 508 -47.57 0.57 29.22
CA ASP A 508 -47.25 -0.78 28.76
C ASP A 508 -45.79 -0.88 28.29
N ASP A 509 -45.26 0.16 27.62
CA ASP A 509 -43.85 0.22 27.20
C ASP A 509 -42.88 0.31 28.40
N VAL A 510 -43.26 1.06 29.44
CA VAL A 510 -42.49 1.14 30.69
C VAL A 510 -42.40 -0.23 31.37
N GLU A 511 -43.51 -0.96 31.45
CA GLU A 511 -43.54 -2.32 32.00
C GLU A 511 -42.63 -3.26 31.19
N GLN A 512 -42.72 -3.23 29.86
CA GLN A 512 -41.83 -4.02 29.00
C GLN A 512 -40.35 -3.69 29.21
N VAL A 513 -40.01 -2.41 29.38
CA VAL A 513 -38.64 -1.97 29.68
C VAL A 513 -38.16 -2.50 31.02
N LEU A 514 -39.00 -2.47 32.06
CA LEU A 514 -38.67 -2.98 33.39
C LEU A 514 -38.51 -4.52 33.38
N ASP A 515 -39.42 -5.24 32.72
CA ASP A 515 -39.34 -6.70 32.58
C ASP A 515 -38.12 -7.14 31.76
N GLY A 516 -37.79 -6.38 30.72
CA GLY A 516 -36.64 -6.64 29.85
C GLY A 516 -35.29 -6.20 30.45
N LEU A 517 -35.29 -5.43 31.54
CA LEU A 517 -34.08 -4.88 32.16
C LEU A 517 -33.17 -5.98 32.70
N GLN A 518 -33.70 -6.87 33.55
CA GLN A 518 -32.92 -7.95 34.16
C GLN A 518 -32.30 -8.92 33.13
N PRO A 519 -33.04 -9.43 32.13
CA PRO A 519 -32.47 -10.22 31.04
C PRO A 519 -31.38 -9.49 30.25
N LEU A 520 -31.51 -8.18 30.07
CA LEU A 520 -30.51 -7.37 29.40
C LEU A 520 -29.23 -7.23 30.24
N LEU A 521 -29.37 -6.95 31.54
CA LEU A 521 -28.24 -6.80 32.46
C LEU A 521 -27.41 -8.08 32.58
N ARG A 522 -28.05 -9.26 32.61
CA ARG A 522 -27.36 -10.57 32.62
C ARG A 522 -26.42 -10.80 31.43
N ARG A 523 -26.58 -10.07 30.33
CA ARG A 523 -25.67 -10.15 29.17
C ARG A 523 -24.36 -9.38 29.36
N PHE A 524 -24.33 -8.44 30.30
CA PHE A 524 -23.26 -7.45 30.42
C PHE A 524 -22.66 -7.32 31.82
N LEU A 525 -23.39 -7.73 32.86
CA LEU A 525 -22.97 -7.68 34.26
C LEU A 525 -22.77 -9.09 34.82
N LEU A 526 -21.74 -9.26 35.64
CA LEU A 526 -21.44 -10.52 36.35
C LEU A 526 -22.47 -10.81 37.45
N HIS A 527 -22.87 -9.78 38.20
CA HIS A 527 -23.88 -9.86 39.25
C HIS A 527 -25.06 -8.97 38.85
N ALA A 528 -26.02 -9.50 38.09
CA ALA A 528 -27.15 -8.73 37.58
C ALA A 528 -28.29 -8.53 38.60
N GLU A 529 -28.45 -9.44 39.57
CA GLU A 529 -29.49 -9.34 40.59
C GLU A 529 -29.17 -8.24 41.61
N GLY A 530 -30.09 -7.30 41.76
CA GLY A 530 -29.91 -6.12 42.62
C GLY A 530 -28.84 -5.15 42.12
N ALA A 531 -28.46 -5.23 40.84
CA ALA A 531 -27.44 -4.37 40.24
C ALA A 531 -27.95 -2.96 39.92
N GLU A 532 -29.23 -2.70 40.12
CA GLU A 532 -29.88 -1.45 39.79
C GLU A 532 -30.93 -1.03 40.83
N SER A 533 -31.13 0.26 40.93
CA SER A 533 -32.32 0.87 41.53
C SER A 533 -32.98 1.73 40.47
N HIS A 534 -34.30 1.86 40.49
CA HIS A 534 -35.01 2.70 39.55
C HIS A 534 -36.11 3.52 40.23
N VAL A 535 -36.43 4.67 39.63
CA VAL A 535 -37.54 5.53 40.06
C VAL A 535 -38.34 5.96 38.83
N LEU A 536 -39.65 5.75 38.91
CA LEU A 536 -40.61 6.12 37.88
C LEU A 536 -41.43 7.33 38.32
N ARG A 537 -41.53 8.34 37.44
CA ARG A 537 -42.34 9.53 37.65
C ARG A 537 -43.12 9.93 36.42
N TYR A 538 -44.32 10.42 36.71
CA TYR A 538 -45.24 11.00 35.74
C TYR A 538 -45.44 12.47 36.10
N GLY A 539 -45.50 13.35 35.11
CA GLY A 539 -45.82 14.75 35.32
C GLY A 539 -46.40 15.39 34.08
N LYS A 540 -47.16 16.45 34.28
CA LYS A 540 -47.66 17.29 33.18
C LYS A 540 -46.59 18.32 32.84
N ILE A 541 -46.33 18.50 31.56
CA ILE A 541 -45.47 19.56 31.04
C ILE A 541 -46.17 20.26 29.88
N HIS A 542 -45.93 21.55 29.69
CA HIS A 542 -46.41 22.33 28.58
C HIS A 542 -45.39 22.30 27.46
N GLY A 543 -45.85 22.08 26.23
CA GLY A 543 -45.05 22.24 25.03
C GLY A 543 -44.64 23.71 24.81
N GLY A 544 -43.59 23.94 24.02
CA GLY A 544 -43.04 25.28 23.77
C GLY A 544 -41.98 25.73 24.79
N GLU A 545 -41.78 27.04 24.97
CA GLU A 545 -40.64 27.59 25.74
C GLU A 545 -40.62 27.17 27.22
N GLN A 546 -41.79 26.88 27.80
CA GLN A 546 -41.94 26.46 29.21
C GLN A 546 -41.53 25.01 29.46
N ALA A 547 -41.47 24.17 28.42
CA ALA A 547 -41.17 22.74 28.53
C ALA A 547 -39.83 22.48 29.22
N GLY A 548 -38.84 23.36 29.05
CA GLY A 548 -37.51 23.19 29.62
C GLY A 548 -37.44 23.36 31.13
N GLU A 549 -38.20 24.30 31.69
CA GLU A 549 -38.25 24.53 33.14
C GLU A 549 -39.04 23.43 33.83
N GLU A 550 -40.20 23.08 33.28
CA GLU A 550 -41.06 22.03 33.83
C GLU A 550 -40.42 20.63 33.73
N TRP A 551 -39.61 20.37 32.69
CA TRP A 551 -38.82 19.14 32.64
C TRP A 551 -37.77 19.07 33.77
N ARG A 552 -37.14 20.20 34.11
CA ARG A 552 -36.18 20.25 35.24
C ARG A 552 -36.87 20.01 36.57
N LEU A 553 -38.08 20.55 36.74
CA LEU A 553 -38.89 20.30 37.94
C LEU A 553 -39.29 18.83 38.07
N LEU A 554 -39.74 18.20 36.97
CA LEU A 554 -40.07 16.77 36.97
C LEU A 554 -38.85 15.88 37.24
N PHE A 555 -37.70 16.24 36.67
CA PHE A 555 -36.43 15.56 36.96
C PHE A 555 -36.00 15.73 38.44
N ALA A 556 -36.07 16.95 38.99
CA ALA A 556 -35.79 17.21 40.40
C ALA A 556 -36.74 16.45 41.33
N ALA A 557 -38.03 16.37 40.99
CA ALA A 557 -39.03 15.60 41.72
C ALA A 557 -38.74 14.09 41.69
N ALA A 558 -38.26 13.56 40.56
CA ALA A 558 -37.82 12.16 40.45
C ALA A 558 -36.59 11.88 41.33
N LEU A 559 -35.63 12.79 41.38
CA LEU A 559 -34.46 12.66 42.24
C LEU A 559 -34.82 12.71 43.74
N LEU A 560 -35.70 13.63 44.14
CA LEU A 560 -36.16 13.72 45.53
C LEU A 560 -36.94 12.48 45.95
N ALA A 561 -37.73 11.92 45.04
CA ALA A 561 -38.43 10.65 45.26
C ALA A 561 -37.49 9.48 45.45
N TRP A 562 -36.34 9.48 44.77
CA TRP A 562 -35.35 8.42 44.84
C TRP A 562 -34.61 8.36 46.19
N GLN A 563 -34.54 9.48 46.92
CA GLN A 563 -33.87 9.57 48.23
C GLN A 563 -34.74 9.10 49.41
N LYS A 564 -36.04 8.91 49.21
CA LYS A 564 -36.90 8.32 50.24
C LYS A 564 -36.85 6.79 50.10
N PRO A 565 -36.44 6.03 51.14
CA PRO A 565 -36.56 4.58 51.09
C PRO A 565 -38.06 4.22 50.97
N VAL A 566 -38.38 3.34 50.02
CA VAL A 566 -39.63 2.58 50.03
C VAL A 566 -39.49 1.47 51.07
#